data_AF-A0A1L9GTJ4-F1
#
_entry.id   AF-A0A1L9GTJ4-F1
#
_cell.length_a   1.000
_cell.length_b   1.000
_cell.length_c   1.000
_cell.angle_alpha   90.00
_cell.angle_beta   90.00
_cell.angle_gamma   90.00
#
_symmetry.space_group_name_H-M   'P 1'
#
loop_
_entity.id
_entity.type
_entity.pdbx_description
1 polymer ?
#
loop_
_entity_poly.entity_id
_entity_poly.type
_entity_poly.pdbx_seq_one_letter_code
_entity_poly.pdbx_strand_id
1 'polypeptide(L)'
;MAETGLIEPKIAEFSLKATLTGDFPSIAQRFSTLQMFSVKLEQDNSLVLLSVESRDMQKNPFLFFIITLKPDSIDVQYSIALDTSEKMRKLYVVKNLLGVLSLITDLYYADPAGLYQYVDSTIDDVLGSLSQNYSALFNNYDSLFNEYRELKRLNIELTASNKNLTVQATQAVSENRELKERLKQLETYSDESLMVMLEDWIDAHNSTIDIIEFSKSYKIPAPRIEQMLNKMVTTGYIELKG
;
A
#
# COMPACT_ATOMS: atom_id res chain seq x y z
N MET A 1 9.54 -25.13 -18.42
CA MET A 1 8.92 -24.49 -19.59
C MET A 1 7.72 -23.74 -19.07
N ALA A 2 7.76 -22.42 -19.11
CA ALA A 2 6.68 -21.57 -18.63
C ALA A 2 5.49 -21.71 -19.60
N GLU A 3 4.37 -22.22 -19.12
CA GLU A 3 3.09 -22.11 -19.80
C GLU A 3 2.85 -20.62 -20.04
N THR A 4 2.83 -20.21 -21.30
CA THR A 4 2.30 -18.90 -21.68
C THR A 4 0.86 -18.86 -21.20
N GLY A 5 0.62 -18.14 -20.10
CA GLY A 5 -0.67 -18.00 -19.42
C GLY A 5 -1.71 -17.25 -20.26
N LEU A 6 -2.09 -17.83 -21.40
CA LEU A 6 -3.28 -17.46 -22.15
C LEU A 6 -4.45 -18.11 -21.42
N ILE A 7 -5.06 -17.34 -20.51
CA ILE A 7 -6.27 -17.77 -19.85
C ILE A 7 -7.41 -17.62 -20.87
N GLU A 8 -8.00 -18.74 -21.27
CA GLU A 8 -9.15 -18.74 -22.18
C GLU A 8 -10.33 -17.99 -21.53
N PRO A 9 -11.01 -17.09 -22.25
CA PRO A 9 -12.14 -16.36 -21.69
C PRO A 9 -13.29 -17.33 -21.43
N LYS A 10 -13.97 -17.15 -20.29
CA LYS A 10 -15.16 -17.95 -19.96
C LYS A 10 -16.26 -17.64 -20.97
N ILE A 11 -16.91 -18.67 -21.49
CA ILE A 11 -18.00 -18.54 -22.46
C ILE A 11 -19.33 -18.78 -21.77
N ALA A 12 -20.32 -17.94 -22.07
CA ALA A 12 -21.70 -18.10 -21.63
C ALA A 12 -22.66 -18.05 -22.82
N GLU A 13 -23.80 -18.71 -22.68
CA GLU A 13 -24.80 -18.82 -23.73
C GLU A 13 -26.23 -18.70 -23.18
N PHE A 14 -27.14 -18.20 -24.01
CA PHE A 14 -28.58 -18.27 -23.77
C PHE A 14 -29.35 -18.37 -25.07
N SER A 15 -30.56 -18.93 -25.00
CA SER A 15 -31.44 -19.10 -26.15
C SER A 15 -32.80 -18.47 -25.87
N LEU A 16 -33.39 -17.84 -26.88
CA LEU A 16 -34.73 -17.26 -26.84
C LEU A 16 -35.55 -17.81 -28.00
N LYS A 17 -36.85 -18.01 -27.77
CA LYS A 17 -37.78 -18.37 -28.85
C LYS A 17 -38.00 -17.19 -29.77
N ALA A 18 -38.08 -17.46 -31.06
CA ALA A 18 -38.36 -16.47 -32.06
C ALA A 18 -39.08 -17.07 -33.28
N THR A 19 -39.43 -16.23 -34.23
CA THR A 19 -40.11 -16.65 -35.46
C THR A 19 -39.62 -15.77 -36.60
N LEU A 20 -39.07 -16.42 -37.63
CA LEU A 20 -38.73 -15.76 -38.88
C LEU A 20 -40.00 -15.43 -39.66
N THR A 21 -40.20 -14.15 -39.97
CA THR A 21 -41.33 -13.66 -40.80
C THR A 21 -40.89 -13.30 -42.22
N GLY A 22 -39.63 -12.91 -42.40
CA GLY A 22 -39.01 -12.63 -43.69
C GLY A 22 -38.01 -13.72 -44.11
N ASP A 23 -36.86 -13.30 -44.60
CA ASP A 23 -35.77 -14.17 -45.06
C ASP A 23 -34.40 -13.69 -44.56
N PHE A 24 -33.50 -14.64 -44.29
CA PHE A 24 -32.16 -14.32 -43.79
C PHE A 24 -31.30 -13.46 -44.73
N PRO A 25 -31.39 -13.55 -46.07
CA PRO A 25 -30.70 -12.63 -46.97
C PRO A 25 -31.08 -11.16 -46.76
N SER A 26 -32.36 -10.84 -46.58
CA SER A 26 -32.79 -9.45 -46.30
C SER A 26 -32.30 -8.96 -44.96
N ILE A 27 -32.32 -9.83 -43.94
CA ILE A 27 -31.75 -9.56 -42.61
C ILE A 27 -30.25 -9.29 -42.73
N ALA A 28 -29.51 -10.13 -43.47
CA ALA A 28 -28.08 -9.99 -43.70
C ALA A 28 -27.73 -8.67 -44.42
N GLN A 29 -28.54 -8.28 -45.42
CA GLN A 29 -28.36 -7.03 -46.13
C GLN A 29 -28.50 -5.82 -45.19
N ARG A 30 -29.47 -5.83 -44.27
CA ARG A 30 -29.61 -4.74 -43.27
C ARG A 30 -28.37 -4.63 -42.39
N PHE A 31 -27.88 -5.76 -41.87
CA PHE A 31 -26.70 -5.76 -41.00
C PHE A 31 -25.39 -5.49 -41.75
N SER A 32 -25.30 -5.78 -43.04
CA SER A 32 -24.10 -5.48 -43.85
C SER A 32 -23.75 -3.99 -43.90
N THR A 33 -24.72 -3.11 -43.62
CA THR A 33 -24.51 -1.66 -43.52
C THR A 33 -23.87 -1.24 -42.19
N LEU A 34 -23.93 -2.09 -41.17
CA LEU A 34 -23.37 -1.83 -39.84
C LEU A 34 -21.97 -2.40 -39.76
N GLN A 35 -20.96 -1.53 -39.63
CA GLN A 35 -19.56 -1.94 -39.48
C GLN A 35 -19.26 -2.74 -38.19
N MET A 36 -20.25 -2.85 -37.29
CA MET A 36 -20.12 -3.49 -35.97
C MET A 36 -20.22 -5.03 -36.02
N PHE A 37 -20.78 -5.59 -37.09
CA PHE A 37 -21.05 -7.03 -37.20
C PHE A 37 -20.41 -7.64 -38.43
N SER A 38 -19.73 -8.77 -38.23
CA SER A 38 -19.40 -9.71 -39.30
C SER A 38 -20.61 -10.63 -39.50
N VAL A 39 -21.21 -10.56 -40.69
CA VAL A 39 -22.44 -11.29 -41.02
C VAL A 39 -22.08 -12.51 -41.87
N LYS A 40 -22.53 -13.70 -41.47
CA LYS A 40 -22.35 -14.93 -42.23
C LYS A 40 -23.66 -15.69 -42.32
N LEU A 41 -24.07 -16.00 -43.55
CA LEU A 41 -25.16 -16.94 -43.84
C LEU A 41 -24.59 -18.35 -43.82
N GLU A 42 -25.13 -19.21 -42.97
CA GLU A 42 -24.75 -20.62 -42.91
C GLU A 42 -25.66 -21.47 -43.81
N GLN A 43 -25.17 -22.65 -44.20
CA GLN A 43 -25.88 -23.56 -45.11
C GLN A 43 -27.14 -24.18 -44.48
N ASP A 44 -27.25 -24.12 -43.15
CA ASP A 44 -28.35 -24.67 -42.35
C ASP A 44 -29.54 -23.70 -42.20
N ASN A 45 -29.61 -22.67 -43.05
CA ASN A 45 -30.65 -21.64 -43.00
C ASN A 45 -30.64 -20.91 -41.64
N SER A 46 -29.45 -20.52 -41.20
CA SER A 46 -29.24 -19.64 -40.05
C SER A 46 -28.38 -18.43 -40.42
N LEU A 47 -28.56 -17.33 -39.69
CA LEU A 47 -27.75 -16.13 -39.84
C LEU A 47 -26.91 -15.91 -38.59
N VAL A 48 -25.59 -15.89 -38.77
CA VAL A 48 -24.63 -15.63 -37.69
C VAL A 48 -24.16 -14.19 -37.77
N LEU A 49 -24.35 -13.46 -36.66
CA LEU A 49 -23.82 -12.12 -36.44
C LEU A 49 -22.71 -12.21 -35.40
N LEU A 50 -21.48 -11.97 -35.81
CA LEU A 50 -20.31 -11.96 -34.94
C LEU A 50 -19.85 -10.53 -34.70
N SER A 51 -19.75 -10.12 -33.44
CA SER A 51 -19.06 -8.89 -33.05
C SER A 51 -17.79 -9.25 -32.28
N VAL A 52 -16.64 -8.82 -32.79
CA VAL A 52 -15.34 -8.96 -32.13
C VAL A 52 -14.94 -7.61 -31.57
N GLU A 53 -14.97 -7.48 -30.25
CA GLU A 53 -14.65 -6.25 -29.53
C GLU A 53 -13.14 -6.12 -29.30
N SER A 54 -12.48 -7.24 -29.00
CA SER A 54 -11.04 -7.26 -28.74
C SER A 54 -10.40 -8.58 -29.19
N ARG A 55 -9.12 -8.50 -29.56
CA ARG A 55 -8.28 -9.63 -29.95
C ARG A 55 -7.07 -9.72 -29.03
N ASP A 56 -6.62 -10.94 -28.76
CA ASP A 56 -5.40 -11.18 -28.01
C ASP A 56 -4.13 -10.79 -28.81
N MET A 57 -2.96 -10.94 -28.20
CA MET A 57 -1.66 -10.69 -28.83
C MET A 57 -1.38 -11.60 -30.05
N GLN A 58 -2.10 -12.72 -30.16
CA GLN A 58 -2.02 -13.68 -31.25
C GLN A 58 -3.09 -13.43 -32.34
N LYS A 59 -3.86 -12.35 -32.21
CA LYS A 59 -5.00 -11.95 -33.07
C LYS A 59 -6.23 -12.84 -32.98
N ASN A 60 -6.33 -13.75 -32.01
CA ASN A 60 -7.55 -14.51 -31.75
C ASN A 60 -8.60 -13.62 -31.07
N PRO A 61 -9.90 -13.78 -31.39
CA PRO A 61 -10.96 -13.08 -30.68
C PRO A 61 -10.94 -13.43 -29.19
N PHE A 62 -10.77 -12.42 -28.33
CA PHE A 62 -10.76 -12.58 -26.87
C PHE A 62 -12.07 -12.09 -26.26
N LEU A 63 -12.52 -10.91 -26.69
CA LEU A 63 -13.81 -10.34 -26.30
C LEU A 63 -14.73 -10.34 -27.51
N PHE A 64 -15.80 -11.12 -27.45
CA PHE A 64 -16.74 -11.25 -28.54
C PHE A 64 -18.15 -11.62 -28.06
N PHE A 65 -19.12 -11.47 -28.94
CA PHE A 65 -20.40 -12.12 -28.85
C PHE A 65 -20.92 -12.49 -30.23
N ILE A 66 -21.68 -13.58 -30.28
CA ILE A 66 -22.22 -14.23 -31.46
C ILE A 66 -23.72 -14.32 -31.26
N ILE A 67 -24.48 -13.81 -32.20
CA ILE A 67 -25.94 -13.96 -32.24
C ILE A 67 -26.25 -14.82 -33.45
N THR A 68 -26.79 -16.00 -33.22
CA THR A 68 -27.21 -16.94 -34.24
C THR A 68 -28.74 -16.90 -34.33
N LEU A 69 -29.25 -16.37 -35.44
CA LEU A 69 -30.67 -16.33 -35.74
C LEU A 69 -31.05 -17.60 -36.50
N LYS A 70 -31.90 -18.42 -35.90
CA LYS A 70 -32.50 -19.63 -36.50
C LYS A 70 -33.97 -19.36 -36.83
N PRO A 71 -34.66 -20.22 -37.60
CA PRO A 71 -36.06 -19.98 -37.94
C PRO A 71 -37.00 -19.83 -36.74
N ASP A 72 -36.72 -20.55 -35.65
CA ASP A 72 -37.56 -20.68 -34.44
C ASP A 72 -36.88 -20.23 -33.13
N SER A 73 -35.59 -19.89 -33.17
CA SER A 73 -34.85 -19.46 -31.99
C SER A 73 -33.71 -18.49 -32.29
N ILE A 74 -33.28 -17.78 -31.24
CA ILE A 74 -32.09 -16.96 -31.23
C ILE A 74 -31.14 -17.56 -30.20
N ASP A 75 -29.94 -17.92 -30.62
CA ASP A 75 -28.90 -18.37 -29.71
C ASP A 75 -27.83 -17.29 -29.62
N VAL A 76 -27.51 -16.89 -28.39
CA VAL A 76 -26.50 -15.87 -28.12
C VAL A 76 -25.38 -16.48 -27.30
N GLN A 77 -24.17 -16.42 -27.83
CA GLN A 77 -22.95 -16.86 -27.17
C GLN A 77 -22.03 -15.66 -26.96
N TYR A 78 -21.43 -15.51 -25.79
CA TYR A 78 -20.55 -14.39 -25.51
C TYR A 78 -19.42 -14.78 -24.58
N SER A 79 -18.29 -14.11 -24.76
CA SER A 79 -17.14 -14.28 -23.88
C SER A 79 -17.18 -13.29 -22.71
N ILE A 80 -16.64 -13.74 -21.58
CA ILE A 80 -16.52 -13.01 -20.33
C ILE A 80 -15.03 -12.86 -20.02
N ALA A 81 -14.55 -11.63 -19.97
CA ALA A 81 -13.18 -11.33 -19.58
C ALA A 81 -13.03 -11.42 -18.05
N LEU A 82 -11.85 -11.86 -17.59
CA LEU A 82 -11.55 -12.12 -16.17
C LEU A 82 -11.67 -10.89 -15.28
N ASP A 83 -11.47 -9.70 -15.84
CA ASP A 83 -11.54 -8.40 -15.15
C ASP A 83 -12.94 -7.79 -15.19
N THR A 84 -13.92 -8.47 -15.81
CA THR A 84 -15.29 -7.97 -15.96
C THR A 84 -16.28 -8.78 -15.12
N SER A 85 -17.27 -8.08 -14.56
CA SER A 85 -18.40 -8.74 -13.89
C SER A 85 -19.26 -9.48 -14.93
N GLU A 86 -19.47 -10.79 -14.72
CA GLU A 86 -20.32 -11.63 -15.58
C GLU A 86 -21.71 -11.02 -15.79
N LYS A 87 -22.27 -10.43 -14.73
CA LYS A 87 -23.59 -9.80 -14.73
C LYS A 87 -23.63 -8.54 -15.60
N MET A 88 -22.61 -7.69 -15.49
CA MET A 88 -22.47 -6.50 -16.33
C MET A 88 -22.25 -6.89 -17.80
N ARG A 89 -21.47 -7.94 -18.04
CA ARG A 89 -21.25 -8.47 -19.39
C ARG A 89 -22.55 -9.00 -20.00
N LYS A 90 -23.33 -9.77 -19.24
CA LYS A 90 -24.66 -10.26 -19.64
C LYS A 90 -25.59 -9.09 -20.02
N LEU A 91 -25.67 -8.04 -19.21
CA LEU A 91 -26.48 -6.85 -19.50
C LEU A 91 -26.03 -6.13 -20.78
N TYR A 92 -24.71 -6.00 -20.98
CA TYR A 92 -24.15 -5.40 -22.19
C TYR A 92 -24.54 -6.20 -23.44
N VAL A 93 -24.45 -7.53 -23.39
CA VAL A 93 -24.83 -8.40 -24.52
C VAL A 93 -26.33 -8.33 -24.78
N VAL A 94 -27.17 -8.33 -23.74
CA VAL A 94 -28.62 -8.16 -23.87
C VAL A 94 -28.98 -6.82 -24.51
N LYS A 95 -28.33 -5.72 -24.10
CA LYS A 95 -28.52 -4.41 -24.72
C LYS A 95 -28.22 -4.45 -26.23
N ASN A 96 -27.11 -5.08 -26.62
CA ASN A 96 -26.74 -5.20 -28.04
C ASN A 96 -27.72 -6.09 -28.80
N LEU A 97 -28.18 -7.19 -28.21
CA LEU A 97 -29.23 -8.04 -28.78
C LEU A 97 -30.52 -7.25 -29.02
N LEU A 98 -30.97 -6.44 -28.06
CA LEU A 98 -32.15 -5.58 -28.24
C LEU A 98 -31.95 -4.58 -29.39
N GLY A 99 -30.74 -4.04 -29.54
CA GLY A 99 -30.36 -3.20 -30.67
C GLY A 99 -30.50 -3.95 -32.01
N VAL A 100 -29.95 -5.17 -32.08
CA VAL A 100 -30.08 -6.05 -33.26
C VAL A 100 -31.54 -6.33 -33.58
N LEU A 101 -32.32 -6.77 -32.60
CA LEU A 101 -33.75 -7.08 -32.75
C LEU A 101 -34.55 -5.86 -33.23
N SER A 102 -34.24 -4.66 -32.72
CA SER A 102 -34.94 -3.43 -33.11
C SER A 102 -34.84 -3.13 -34.61
N LEU A 103 -33.75 -3.52 -35.26
CA LEU A 103 -33.48 -3.26 -36.68
C LEU A 103 -34.19 -4.23 -37.62
N ILE A 104 -34.69 -5.35 -37.11
CA ILE A 104 -35.24 -6.46 -37.89
C ILE A 104 -36.62 -6.90 -37.43
N THR A 105 -37.30 -6.07 -36.63
CA THR A 105 -38.62 -6.38 -36.04
C THR A 105 -39.70 -6.80 -37.04
N ASP A 106 -39.60 -6.36 -38.30
CA ASP A 106 -40.51 -6.72 -39.39
C ASP A 106 -40.13 -8.03 -40.10
N LEU A 107 -38.86 -8.45 -40.04
CA LEU A 107 -38.34 -9.66 -40.68
C LEU A 107 -38.16 -10.82 -39.70
N TYR A 108 -38.07 -10.54 -38.41
CA TYR A 108 -37.74 -11.51 -37.38
C TYR A 108 -38.33 -11.10 -36.03
N TYR A 109 -39.16 -11.97 -35.47
CA TYR A 109 -39.95 -11.66 -34.27
C TYR A 109 -39.52 -12.53 -33.09
N ALA A 110 -38.93 -11.93 -32.06
CA ALA A 110 -38.61 -12.62 -30.81
C ALA A 110 -39.87 -12.74 -29.93
N ASP A 111 -40.02 -13.83 -29.19
CA ASP A 111 -41.10 -13.98 -28.20
C ASP A 111 -41.01 -12.88 -27.14
N PRO A 112 -41.98 -11.95 -27.06
CA PRO A 112 -41.92 -10.83 -26.14
C PRO A 112 -41.92 -11.28 -24.68
N ALA A 113 -42.66 -12.34 -24.35
CA ALA A 113 -42.75 -12.83 -22.98
C ALA A 113 -41.39 -13.34 -22.49
N GLY A 114 -40.76 -14.25 -23.25
CA GLY A 114 -39.42 -14.75 -22.94
C GLY A 114 -38.35 -13.65 -22.94
N LEU A 115 -38.41 -12.72 -23.90
CA LEU A 115 -37.46 -11.61 -23.98
C LEU A 115 -37.57 -10.69 -22.76
N TYR A 116 -38.78 -10.27 -22.38
CA TYR A 116 -38.97 -9.38 -21.24
C TYR A 116 -38.57 -10.05 -19.92
N GLN A 117 -38.93 -11.32 -19.71
CA GLN A 117 -38.49 -12.07 -18.53
C GLN A 117 -36.96 -12.18 -18.46
N TYR A 118 -36.30 -12.41 -19.60
CA TYR A 118 -34.85 -12.49 -19.64
C TYR A 118 -34.18 -11.15 -19.35
N VAL A 119 -34.71 -10.06 -19.92
CA VAL A 119 -34.23 -8.69 -19.63
C VAL A 119 -34.42 -8.34 -18.16
N ASP A 120 -35.59 -8.61 -17.60
CA ASP A 120 -35.93 -8.35 -16.20
C ASP A 120 -34.99 -9.09 -15.25
N SER A 121 -34.80 -10.40 -15.45
CA SER A 121 -33.84 -11.19 -14.66
C SER A 121 -32.41 -10.67 -14.75
N THR A 122 -32.00 -10.16 -15.91
CA THR A 122 -30.66 -9.59 -16.11
C THR A 122 -30.51 -8.25 -15.39
N ILE A 123 -31.55 -7.43 -15.36
CA ILE A 123 -31.59 -6.17 -14.60
C ILE A 123 -31.52 -6.48 -13.11
N ASP A 124 -32.33 -7.43 -12.62
CA ASP A 124 -32.33 -7.85 -11.21
C ASP A 124 -30.98 -8.40 -10.77
N ASP A 125 -30.33 -9.22 -11.60
CA ASP A 125 -28.97 -9.74 -11.34
C ASP A 125 -27.97 -8.60 -11.07
N VAL A 126 -28.03 -7.56 -11.92
CA VAL A 126 -27.15 -6.38 -11.85
C VAL A 126 -27.50 -5.50 -10.66
N LEU A 127 -28.78 -5.21 -10.43
CA LEU A 127 -29.24 -4.43 -9.28
C LEU A 127 -28.82 -5.08 -7.97
N GLY A 128 -29.02 -6.40 -7.83
CA GLY A 128 -28.58 -7.15 -6.66
C GLY A 128 -27.07 -7.09 -6.45
N SER A 129 -26.28 -7.11 -7.53
CA SER A 129 -24.82 -6.95 -7.44
C SER A 129 -24.39 -5.55 -7.00
N LEU A 130 -25.05 -4.51 -7.50
CA LEU A 130 -24.73 -3.12 -7.14
C LEU A 130 -25.06 -2.86 -5.66
N SER A 131 -26.18 -3.38 -5.16
CA SER A 131 -26.56 -3.27 -3.76
C SER A 131 -25.56 -3.97 -2.83
N GLN A 132 -25.12 -5.19 -3.16
CA GLN A 132 -24.11 -5.91 -2.37
C GLN A 132 -22.76 -5.19 -2.36
N ASN A 133 -22.34 -4.64 -3.50
CA ASN A 133 -21.10 -3.89 -3.62
C ASN A 133 -21.12 -2.59 -2.82
N TYR A 134 -22.27 -1.91 -2.71
CA TYR A 134 -22.39 -0.71 -1.89
C TYR A 134 -22.19 -1.00 -0.40
N SER A 135 -22.80 -2.06 0.14
CA SER A 135 -22.60 -2.46 1.54
C SER A 135 -21.16 -2.84 1.83
N ALA A 136 -20.52 -3.60 0.93
CA ALA A 136 -19.11 -3.95 1.09
C ALA A 136 -18.19 -2.72 1.01
N LEU A 137 -18.44 -1.82 0.06
CA LEU A 137 -17.70 -0.57 -0.09
C LEU A 137 -17.86 0.32 1.14
N PHE A 138 -19.07 0.43 1.69
CA PHE A 138 -19.36 1.18 2.90
C PHE A 138 -18.59 0.62 4.10
N ASN A 139 -18.62 -0.70 4.30
CA ASN A 139 -17.88 -1.35 5.38
C ASN A 139 -16.37 -1.15 5.25
N ASN A 140 -15.83 -1.27 4.03
CA ASN A 140 -14.42 -1.02 3.76
C ASN A 140 -14.04 0.44 4.02
N TYR A 141 -14.91 1.37 3.64
CA TYR A 141 -14.72 2.80 3.91
C TYR A 141 -14.71 3.09 5.42
N ASP A 142 -15.68 2.55 6.17
CA ASP A 142 -15.77 2.74 7.62
C ASP A 142 -14.56 2.12 8.34
N SER A 143 -14.14 0.93 7.94
CA SER A 143 -12.91 0.28 8.43
C SER A 143 -11.67 1.14 8.17
N LEU A 144 -11.49 1.61 6.93
CA LEU A 144 -10.34 2.43 6.54
C LEU A 144 -10.35 3.78 7.29
N PHE A 145 -11.52 4.36 7.49
CA PHE A 145 -11.68 5.61 8.22
C PHE A 145 -11.31 5.45 9.71
N ASN A 146 -11.70 4.33 10.33
CA ASN A 146 -11.32 4.00 11.69
C ASN A 146 -9.81 3.75 11.82
N GLU A 147 -9.22 2.99 10.89
CA GLU A 147 -7.77 2.76 10.85
C GLU A 147 -7.00 4.08 10.67
N TYR A 148 -7.46 4.97 9.78
CA TYR A 148 -6.88 6.30 9.60
C TYR A 148 -6.93 7.13 10.89
N ARG A 149 -8.05 7.10 11.62
CA ARG A 149 -8.18 7.80 12.90
C ARG A 149 -7.21 7.26 13.95
N GLU A 150 -7.06 5.93 14.02
CA GLU A 150 -6.14 5.28 14.94
C GLU A 150 -4.69 5.63 14.62
N LEU A 151 -4.28 5.51 13.34
CA LEU A 151 -2.94 5.90 12.88
C LEU A 151 -2.65 7.37 13.15
N LYS A 152 -3.63 8.26 12.93
CA LYS A 152 -3.49 9.69 13.23
C LYS A 152 -3.28 9.94 14.71
N ARG A 153 -4.02 9.24 15.59
CA ARG A 153 -3.83 9.32 17.05
C ARG A 153 -2.42 8.84 17.44
N LEU A 154 -2.01 7.68 16.94
CA LEU A 154 -0.69 7.11 17.23
C LEU A 154 0.44 8.03 16.75
N ASN A 155 0.27 8.67 15.61
CA ASN A 155 1.24 9.63 15.08
C ASN A 155 1.39 10.86 15.99
N ILE A 156 0.29 11.38 16.53
CA ILE A 156 0.29 12.49 17.49
C ILE A 156 1.03 12.07 18.78
N GLU A 157 0.73 10.89 19.31
CA GLU A 157 1.39 10.34 20.51
C GLU A 157 2.89 10.12 20.29
N LEU A 158 3.28 9.52 19.17
CA LEU A 158 4.68 9.32 18.79
C LEU A 158 5.43 10.66 18.63
N THR A 159 4.79 11.65 18.01
CA THR A 159 5.37 12.98 17.85
C THR A 159 5.60 13.66 19.21
N ALA A 160 4.61 13.56 20.12
CA ALA A 160 4.76 14.07 21.48
C ALA A 160 5.86 13.34 22.27
N SER A 161 5.91 12.01 22.16
CA SER A 161 6.95 11.19 22.80
C SER A 161 8.35 11.54 22.29
N ASN A 162 8.53 11.67 20.97
CA ASN A 162 9.80 12.06 20.37
C ASN A 162 10.27 13.44 20.85
N LYS A 163 9.35 14.40 20.96
CA LYS A 163 9.67 15.73 21.51
C LYS A 163 10.17 15.63 22.95
N ASN A 164 9.50 14.83 23.79
CA ASN A 164 9.92 14.62 25.18
C ASN A 164 11.28 13.93 25.29
N LEU A 165 11.51 12.89 24.50
CA LEU A 165 12.80 12.18 24.46
C LEU A 165 13.93 13.10 23.98
N THR A 166 13.67 13.97 23.01
CA THR A 166 14.65 14.96 22.54
C THR A 166 15.04 15.94 23.65
N VAL A 167 14.07 16.41 24.44
CA VAL A 167 14.32 17.29 25.60
C VAL A 167 15.15 16.55 26.65
N GLN A 168 14.77 15.32 27.00
CA GLN A 168 15.51 14.51 27.98
C GLN A 168 16.95 14.21 27.54
N ALA A 169 17.15 13.86 26.26
CA ALA A 169 18.48 13.61 25.71
C ALA A 169 19.36 14.87 25.76
N THR A 170 18.79 16.04 25.43
CA THR A 170 19.52 17.31 25.49
C THR A 170 19.93 17.65 26.93
N GLN A 171 19.03 17.44 27.89
CA GLN A 171 19.30 17.64 29.31
C GLN A 171 20.42 16.71 29.81
N ALA A 172 20.33 15.41 29.51
CA ALA A 172 21.33 14.43 29.91
C ALA A 172 22.72 14.72 29.28
N VAL A 173 22.77 15.19 28.03
CA VAL A 173 24.02 15.62 27.38
C VAL A 173 24.62 16.83 28.11
N SER A 174 23.80 17.80 28.50
CA SER A 174 24.24 18.97 29.27
C SER A 174 24.82 18.56 30.63
N GLU A 175 24.12 17.72 31.38
CA GLU A 175 24.57 17.22 32.69
C GLU A 175 25.87 16.40 32.56
N ASN A 176 25.97 15.54 31.56
CA ASN A 176 27.17 14.75 31.31
C ASN A 176 28.38 15.64 30.98
N ARG A 177 28.17 16.71 30.21
CA ARG A 177 29.22 17.69 29.93
C ARG A 177 29.69 18.40 31.20
N GLU A 178 28.76 18.86 32.03
CA GLU A 178 29.08 19.50 33.31
C GLU A 178 29.88 18.56 34.23
N LEU A 179 29.45 17.30 34.35
CA LEU A 179 30.14 16.29 35.14
C LEU A 179 31.55 15.99 34.59
N LYS A 180 31.70 15.89 33.27
CA LYS A 180 33.03 15.73 32.64
C LYS A 180 33.94 16.92 32.87
N GLU A 181 33.42 18.15 32.83
CA GLU A 181 34.19 19.35 33.12
C GLU A 181 34.65 19.36 34.59
N ARG A 182 33.76 18.99 35.54
CA ARG A 182 34.12 18.83 36.96
C ARG A 182 35.16 17.73 37.18
N LEU A 183 34.99 16.58 36.54
CA LEU A 183 35.91 15.45 36.65
C LEU A 183 37.29 15.81 36.10
N LYS A 184 37.36 16.50 34.96
CA LYS A 184 38.62 17.03 34.40
C LYS A 184 39.33 18.01 35.35
N GLN A 185 38.58 18.84 36.08
CA GLN A 185 39.16 19.73 37.10
C GLN A 185 39.77 18.94 38.28
N LEU A 186 39.18 17.79 38.63
CA LEU A 186 39.64 16.94 39.73
C LEU A 186 40.81 16.02 39.33
N GLU A 187 40.88 15.60 38.08
CA GLU A 187 41.85 14.60 37.56
C GLU A 187 43.21 15.16 37.13
N THR A 188 43.53 16.44 37.37
CA THR A 188 44.78 17.03 36.84
C THR A 188 46.04 16.29 37.33
N TYR A 189 46.01 15.70 38.54
CA TYR A 189 46.93 14.67 39.00
C TYR A 189 46.17 13.67 39.88
N SER A 190 46.48 12.36 39.77
CA SER A 190 45.93 11.35 40.70
C SER A 190 46.43 11.62 42.12
N ASP A 191 45.65 11.23 43.12
CA ASP A 191 46.03 11.42 44.53
C ASP A 191 47.42 10.84 44.82
N GLU A 192 47.70 9.64 44.35
CA GLU A 192 48.96 8.93 44.56
C GLU A 192 50.13 9.63 43.86
N SER A 193 49.96 10.05 42.61
CA SER A 193 51.02 10.77 41.89
C SER A 193 51.28 12.15 42.50
N LEU A 194 50.24 12.81 43.02
CA LEU A 194 50.40 14.08 43.73
C LEU A 194 51.13 13.91 45.06
N MET A 195 50.86 12.84 45.81
CA MET A 195 51.58 12.52 47.04
C MET A 195 53.07 12.30 46.78
N VAL A 196 53.42 11.50 45.77
CA VAL A 196 54.82 11.25 45.40
C VAL A 196 55.51 12.54 44.96
N MET A 197 54.85 13.37 44.13
CA MET A 197 55.41 14.66 43.72
C MET A 197 55.61 15.63 44.89
N LEU A 198 54.74 15.59 45.89
CA LEU A 198 54.89 16.41 47.10
C LEU A 198 56.04 15.90 47.98
N GLU A 199 56.19 14.59 48.12
CA GLU A 199 57.29 13.96 48.86
C GLU A 199 58.65 14.29 48.22
N ASP A 200 58.79 14.06 46.90
CA ASP A 200 60.00 14.41 46.14
C ASP A 200 60.36 15.89 46.28
N TRP A 201 59.36 16.77 46.29
CA TRP A 201 59.58 18.20 46.45
C TRP A 201 60.03 18.58 47.86
N ILE A 202 59.37 18.03 48.88
CA ILE A 202 59.70 18.25 50.30
C ILE A 202 61.14 17.79 50.57
N ASP A 203 61.53 16.62 50.06
CA ASP A 203 62.88 16.09 50.19
C ASP A 203 63.92 16.98 49.49
N ALA A 204 63.61 17.45 48.29
CA ALA A 204 64.49 18.36 47.55
C ALA A 204 64.64 19.75 48.21
N HIS A 205 63.65 20.20 48.99
CA HIS A 205 63.60 21.54 49.59
C HIS A 205 63.78 21.51 51.12
N ASN A 206 64.66 20.64 51.62
CA ASN A 206 65.04 20.56 53.03
C ASN A 206 63.85 20.40 53.98
N SER A 207 62.90 19.54 53.63
CA SER A 207 61.69 19.26 54.42
C SER A 207 60.75 20.45 54.59
N THR A 208 60.78 21.42 53.66
CA THR A 208 59.87 22.57 53.63
C THR A 208 59.12 22.64 52.31
N ILE A 209 57.88 23.14 52.35
CA ILE A 209 57.07 23.32 51.15
C ILE A 209 56.41 24.70 51.14
N ASP A 210 56.67 25.47 50.08
CA ASP A 210 55.89 26.65 49.73
C ASP A 210 54.79 26.23 48.74
N ILE A 211 53.53 26.27 49.22
CA ILE A 211 52.35 25.86 48.44
C ILE A 211 52.19 26.71 47.18
N ILE A 212 52.56 28.00 47.23
CA ILE A 212 52.41 28.93 46.10
C ILE A 212 53.47 28.62 45.04
N GLU A 213 54.70 28.33 45.45
CA GLU A 213 55.80 27.96 44.55
C GLU A 213 55.53 26.61 43.88
N PHE A 214 55.11 25.60 44.66
CA PHE A 214 54.74 24.28 44.13
C PHE A 214 53.54 24.36 43.17
N SER A 215 52.51 25.14 43.53
CA SER A 215 51.33 25.38 42.69
C SER A 215 51.70 25.97 41.33
N LYS A 216 52.64 26.92 41.28
CA LYS A 216 53.12 27.53 40.04
C LYS A 216 53.95 26.56 39.20
N SER A 217 54.81 25.78 39.84
CA SER A 217 55.72 24.84 39.17
C SER A 217 54.98 23.67 38.51
N TYR A 218 54.00 23.07 39.20
CA TYR A 218 53.28 21.91 38.70
C TYR A 218 51.89 22.23 38.12
N LYS A 219 51.49 23.51 38.13
CA LYS A 219 50.18 24.01 37.68
C LYS A 219 49.01 23.33 38.39
N ILE A 220 49.17 23.05 39.67
CA ILE A 220 48.16 22.42 40.52
C ILE A 220 47.49 23.49 41.38
N PRO A 221 46.15 23.55 41.47
CA PRO A 221 45.50 24.52 42.34
C PRO A 221 45.93 24.38 43.80
N ALA A 222 46.31 25.48 44.45
CA ALA A 222 46.71 25.51 45.87
C ALA A 222 45.75 24.77 46.84
N PRO A 223 44.40 24.88 46.70
CA PRO A 223 43.48 24.14 47.55
C PRO A 223 43.62 22.61 47.46
N ARG A 224 44.01 22.08 46.29
CA ARG A 224 44.21 20.64 46.08
C ARG A 224 45.49 20.16 46.74
N ILE A 225 46.53 20.99 46.72
CA ILE A 225 47.82 20.73 47.40
C ILE A 225 47.60 20.72 48.92
N GLU A 226 46.88 21.70 49.47
CA GLU A 226 46.54 21.75 50.90
C GLU A 226 45.71 20.54 51.36
N GLN A 227 44.69 20.17 50.60
CA GLN A 227 43.90 18.96 50.88
C GLN A 227 44.78 17.70 50.88
N MET A 228 45.74 17.62 49.95
CA MET A 228 46.64 16.48 49.86
C MET A 228 47.64 16.43 51.01
N LEU A 229 48.26 17.57 51.36
CA LEU A 229 49.15 17.67 52.52
C LEU A 229 48.43 17.28 53.82
N ASN A 230 47.20 17.76 54.04
CA ASN A 230 46.39 17.36 55.18
C ASN A 230 46.10 15.85 55.19
N LYS A 231 45.85 15.27 54.01
CA LYS A 231 45.66 13.83 53.86
C LYS A 231 46.95 13.07 54.20
N MET A 232 48.11 13.49 53.69
CA MET A 232 49.42 12.90 53.97
C MET A 232 49.82 12.98 55.46
N VAL A 233 49.49 14.08 56.14
CA VAL A 233 49.65 14.21 57.60
C VAL A 233 48.75 13.22 58.34
N THR A 234 47.48 13.14 57.93
CA THR A 234 46.50 12.25 58.58
C THR A 234 46.83 10.77 58.38
N THR A 235 47.40 10.40 57.23
CA THR A 235 47.82 9.03 56.92
C THR A 235 49.23 8.70 57.42
N GLY A 236 49.94 9.65 58.04
CA GLY A 236 51.25 9.45 58.66
C GLY A 236 52.43 9.41 57.70
N TYR A 237 52.26 9.90 56.46
CA TYR A 237 53.34 9.98 55.47
C TYR A 237 54.28 11.18 55.72
N ILE A 238 53.76 12.24 56.35
CA ILE A 238 54.55 13.43 56.73
C ILE A 238 54.18 13.87 58.15
N GLU A 239 55.15 14.33 58.91
CA GLU A 239 54.94 14.89 60.25
C GLU A 239 55.14 16.41 60.23
N LEU A 240 54.18 17.16 60.77
CA LEU A 240 54.33 18.60 60.96
C LEU A 240 55.29 18.87 62.12
N LYS A 241 56.50 19.35 61.81
CA LYS A 241 57.37 19.98 62.80
C LYS A 241 56.97 21.46 62.92
N GLY A 242 56.48 21.83 64.11
CA GLY A 242 56.31 23.23 64.50
C GLY A 242 57.63 23.92 64.78
#